data_AF-A0A1W1D770-F1
#
_entry.id   AF-A0A1W1D770-F1
#
_cell.length_a   1.000
_cell.length_b   1.000
_cell.length_c   1.000
_cell.angle_alpha   90.00
_cell.angle_beta   90.00
_cell.angle_gamma   90.00
#
_symmetry.space_group_name_H-M   'P 1'
#
loop_
_entity.id
_entity.type
_entity.pdbx_description
1 polymer ?
#
loop_
_entity_poly.entity_id
_entity_poly.type
_entity_poly.pdbx_seq_one_letter_code
_entity_poly.pdbx_strand_id
1 'polypeptide(L)'
;MAGKAMVVELCALHKLLEPEQLHVTSLDEVESLQSLTEIDLKLRTNLGAPIWYSIAQALKYFSQEGAGFCSLRPENIYISLDLSRVYITDWISANDINTRSSWLVEKADNSIEQMYLTQLAIFYHFLLSGENLYEKLENVEQSSWRDEHLKNAITTLNVEAQFKDNLLRATQLNGGFYTDISALVEGVRPFFFVVDPQGFLPFLSGFWIASSAITSITFMTLVLIYMGTLS
;
A
#
# COMPACT_ATOMS: atom_id res chain seq x y z
N MET A 1 26.56 -6.47 5.06
CA MET A 1 26.16 -7.14 3.81
C MET A 1 25.32 -6.15 3.05
N ALA A 2 25.69 -5.83 1.81
CA ALA A 2 24.92 -4.92 0.95
C ALA A 2 23.51 -5.51 0.76
N GLY A 3 22.51 -4.88 1.38
CA GLY A 3 21.14 -5.36 1.34
C GLY A 3 20.53 -5.08 -0.03
N LYS A 4 20.04 -6.12 -0.73
CA LYS A 4 19.15 -5.92 -1.86
C LYS A 4 17.82 -5.39 -1.34
N ALA A 5 17.32 -4.32 -1.96
CA ALA A 5 16.01 -3.76 -1.67
C ALA A 5 15.14 -3.78 -2.92
N MET A 6 13.88 -4.15 -2.71
CA MET A 6 12.82 -3.92 -3.68
C MET A 6 12.50 -2.43 -3.71
N VAL A 7 12.62 -1.82 -4.88
CA VAL A 7 12.23 -0.43 -5.11
C VAL A 7 10.80 -0.42 -5.63
N VAL A 8 9.97 0.38 -4.97
CA VAL A 8 8.58 0.62 -5.33
C VAL A 8 8.42 2.11 -5.55
N GLU A 9 8.17 2.51 -6.80
CA GLU A 9 7.82 3.90 -7.09
C GLU A 9 6.45 4.26 -6.50
N LEU A 10 6.35 5.41 -5.86
CA LEU A 10 5.09 5.87 -5.31
C LEU A 10 4.18 6.34 -6.45
N CYS A 11 3.09 5.61 -6.63
CA CYS A 11 2.10 5.90 -7.65
C CYS A 11 0.89 6.64 -7.07
N ALA A 12 0.24 7.46 -7.89
CA ALA A 12 -1.04 8.02 -7.53
C ALA A 12 -2.08 6.88 -7.36
N LEU A 13 -3.02 7.04 -6.42
CA LEU A 13 -4.06 6.05 -6.05
C LEU A 13 -5.00 5.58 -7.19
N HIS A 14 -4.78 6.06 -8.41
CA HIS A 14 -5.55 5.75 -9.61
C HIS A 14 -4.71 5.27 -10.79
N LYS A 15 -3.39 5.18 -10.64
CA LYS A 15 -2.49 4.69 -11.67
C LYS A 15 -1.97 3.31 -11.26
N LEU A 16 -2.13 2.33 -12.14
CA LEU A 16 -1.49 1.04 -11.95
C LEU A 16 0.03 1.19 -12.11
N LEU A 17 0.80 0.51 -11.27
CA LEU A 17 2.25 0.41 -11.43
C LEU A 17 2.56 -0.45 -12.66
N GLU A 18 3.40 0.07 -13.55
CA GLU A 18 3.90 -0.70 -14.68
C GLU A 18 5.03 -1.65 -14.19
N PRO A 19 5.18 -2.86 -14.75
CA PRO A 19 6.19 -3.83 -14.31
C PRO A 19 7.63 -3.29 -14.32
N GLU A 20 7.93 -2.39 -15.26
CA GLU A 20 9.22 -1.72 -15.42
C GLU A 20 9.57 -0.81 -14.22
N GLN A 21 8.58 -0.42 -13.44
CA GLN A 21 8.72 0.40 -12.23
C GLN A 21 9.03 -0.44 -10.98
N LEU A 22 9.03 -1.77 -11.10
CA LEU A 22 9.37 -2.71 -10.03
C LEU A 22 10.76 -3.29 -10.33
N HIS A 23 11.77 -2.89 -9.55
CA HIS A 23 13.11 -3.45 -9.68
C HIS A 23 13.76 -3.65 -8.32
N VAL A 24 14.72 -4.56 -8.26
CA VAL A 24 15.51 -4.83 -7.06
C VAL A 24 16.88 -4.18 -7.25
N THR A 25 17.24 -3.24 -6.37
CA THR A 25 18.54 -2.55 -6.39
C THR A 25 19.31 -2.73 -5.09
N SER A 26 20.60 -2.39 -5.08
CA SER A 26 21.38 -2.31 -3.84
C SER A 26 21.07 -1.02 -3.09
N LEU A 27 20.87 -1.09 -1.77
CA LEU A 27 20.67 0.10 -0.93
C LEU A 27 21.88 1.04 -0.94
N ASP A 28 23.09 0.50 -1.12
CA ASP A 28 24.35 1.25 -1.06
C ASP A 28 24.48 2.29 -2.19
N GLU A 29 23.66 2.18 -3.24
CA GLU A 29 23.63 3.09 -4.39
C GLU A 29 22.68 4.29 -4.18
N VAL A 30 21.96 4.35 -3.05
CA VAL A 30 20.97 5.40 -2.78
C VAL A 30 21.53 6.43 -1.81
N GLU A 31 21.76 7.65 -2.29
CA GLU A 31 22.44 8.72 -1.54
C GLU A 31 21.62 9.26 -0.35
N SER A 32 20.31 9.03 -0.31
CA SER A 32 19.45 9.61 0.72
C SER A 32 18.21 8.78 1.03
N LEU A 33 18.25 8.07 2.15
CA LEU A 33 17.17 7.22 2.66
C LEU A 33 16.80 7.63 4.09
N GLN A 34 15.52 7.51 4.41
CA GLN A 34 15.00 7.66 5.77
C GLN A 34 14.18 6.41 6.12
N SER A 35 14.31 5.89 7.34
CA SER A 35 13.47 4.79 7.78
C SER A 35 12.04 5.25 8.02
N LEU A 36 11.06 4.42 7.67
CA LEU A 36 9.64 4.73 7.87
C LEU A 36 9.29 4.92 9.36
N THR A 37 10.04 4.31 10.27
CA THR A 37 9.88 4.49 11.73
C THR A 37 10.35 5.85 12.23
N GLU A 38 11.24 6.52 11.48
CA GLU A 38 11.81 7.83 11.83
C GLU A 38 10.97 8.99 11.30
N ILE A 39 9.98 8.71 10.44
CA ILE A 39 9.06 9.71 9.91
C ILE A 39 8.04 10.09 10.99
N ASP A 40 7.77 11.39 11.12
CA ASP A 40 6.77 11.89 12.04
C ASP A 40 5.37 11.33 11.72
N LEU A 41 4.54 11.19 12.76
CA LEU A 41 3.21 10.58 12.63
C LEU A 41 2.33 11.30 11.60
N LYS A 42 2.41 12.63 11.51
CA LYS A 42 1.58 13.43 10.61
C LYS A 42 1.98 13.17 9.15
N LEU A 43 3.27 13.21 8.84
CA LEU A 43 3.78 12.92 7.51
C LEU A 43 3.54 11.46 7.11
N ARG A 44 3.76 10.50 8.02
CA ARG A 44 3.49 9.08 7.78
C ARG A 44 2.02 8.82 7.47
N THR A 45 1.11 9.46 8.21
CA THR A 45 -0.34 9.34 7.96
C THR A 45 -0.71 9.92 6.59
N ASN A 46 -0.15 11.08 6.22
CA ASN A 46 -0.38 11.71 4.92
C ASN A 46 0.13 10.86 3.74
N LEU A 47 1.28 10.21 3.91
CA LEU A 47 1.86 9.32 2.90
C LEU A 47 1.32 7.89 2.96
N GLY A 48 0.55 7.55 4.00
CA GLY A 48 0.15 6.18 4.29
C GLY A 48 -0.63 5.52 3.15
N ALA A 49 -1.62 6.22 2.59
CA ALA A 49 -2.39 5.70 1.47
C ALA A 49 -1.54 5.48 0.19
N PRO A 50 -0.78 6.48 -0.30
CA PRO A 50 0.14 6.28 -1.43
C PRO A 50 1.17 5.16 -1.23
N ILE A 51 1.80 5.09 -0.05
CA ILE A 51 2.79 4.05 0.29
C ILE A 51 2.12 2.68 0.28
N TRP A 52 1.03 2.52 1.03
CA TRP A 52 0.32 1.24 1.13
C TRP A 52 -0.15 0.75 -0.23
N TYR A 53 -0.76 1.64 -1.03
CA TYR A 53 -1.29 1.30 -2.35
C TYR A 53 -0.19 0.87 -3.32
N SER A 54 0.93 1.61 -3.35
CA SER A 54 2.06 1.29 -4.22
C SER A 54 2.69 -0.06 -3.84
N ILE A 55 2.85 -0.31 -2.54
CA ILE A 55 3.33 -1.61 -2.05
C ILE A 55 2.35 -2.73 -2.39
N ALA A 56 1.05 -2.56 -2.16
CA ALA A 56 0.05 -3.58 -2.47
C ALA A 56 0.07 -3.97 -3.95
N GLN A 57 0.23 -3.00 -4.85
CA GLN A 57 0.40 -3.26 -6.28
C GLN A 57 1.69 -4.01 -6.61
N ALA A 58 2.81 -3.64 -5.99
CA ALA A 58 4.07 -4.35 -6.15
C ALA A 58 3.94 -5.82 -5.71
N LEU A 59 3.35 -6.05 -4.53
CA LEU A 59 3.15 -7.40 -3.98
C LEU A 59 2.22 -8.25 -4.84
N LYS A 60 1.20 -7.67 -5.46
CA LYS A 60 0.36 -8.35 -6.45
C LYS A 60 1.21 -8.92 -7.59
N TYR A 61 2.08 -8.10 -8.16
CA TYR A 61 2.97 -8.53 -9.24
C TYR A 61 3.88 -9.67 -8.79
N PHE A 62 4.55 -9.53 -7.64
CA PHE A 62 5.46 -10.57 -7.14
C PHE A 62 4.77 -11.88 -6.74
N SER A 63 3.54 -11.79 -6.21
CA SER A 63 2.72 -12.97 -5.91
C SER A 63 2.34 -13.73 -7.18
N GLN A 64 2.06 -13.03 -8.29
CA GLN A 64 1.71 -13.65 -9.57
C GLN A 64 2.92 -14.30 -10.25
N GLU A 65 4.09 -13.65 -10.19
CA GLU A 65 5.33 -14.15 -10.79
C GLU A 65 6.03 -15.24 -9.93
N GLY A 66 5.57 -15.46 -8.69
CA GLY A 66 6.22 -16.38 -7.76
C GLY A 66 7.68 -15.98 -7.44
N ALA A 67 7.99 -14.69 -7.53
CA ALA A 67 9.38 -14.20 -7.53
C ALA A 67 10.04 -14.25 -6.14
N GLY A 68 9.26 -14.13 -5.08
CA GLY A 68 9.78 -14.11 -3.72
C GLY A 68 8.84 -13.53 -2.69
N PHE A 69 9.39 -13.34 -1.49
CA PHE A 69 8.75 -12.81 -0.30
C PHE A 69 9.58 -11.68 0.28
N CYS A 70 8.95 -10.56 0.62
CA CYS A 70 9.54 -9.52 1.46
C CYS A 70 8.75 -9.33 2.75
N SER A 71 9.46 -9.06 3.85
CA SER A 71 8.82 -8.78 5.12
C SER A 71 8.48 -7.29 5.25
N LEU A 72 7.19 -6.94 5.33
CA LEU A 72 6.71 -5.56 5.49
C LEU A 72 6.80 -5.08 6.94
N ARG A 73 7.89 -5.43 7.62
CA ARG A 73 8.19 -4.90 8.95
C ARG A 73 8.63 -3.44 8.82
N PRO A 74 8.19 -2.52 9.69
CA PRO A 74 8.56 -1.11 9.61
C PRO A 74 10.07 -0.85 9.50
N GLU A 75 10.87 -1.63 10.23
CA GLU A 75 12.34 -1.56 10.21
C GLU A 75 12.97 -1.91 8.85
N ASN A 76 12.26 -2.65 8.00
CA ASN A 76 12.74 -3.04 6.68
C ASN A 76 12.33 -2.06 5.58
N ILE A 77 11.56 -1.02 5.90
CA ILE A 77 10.97 -0.11 4.93
C ILE A 77 11.62 1.28 5.05
N TYR A 78 12.20 1.72 3.93
CA TYR A 78 12.82 3.03 3.80
C TYR A 78 12.10 3.83 2.73
N ILE A 79 12.15 5.15 2.84
CA ILE A 79 11.65 6.08 1.83
C ILE A 79 12.79 6.99 1.38
N SER A 80 12.78 7.39 0.12
CA SER A 80 13.67 8.44 -0.36
C SER A 80 13.25 9.81 0.21
N LEU A 81 14.22 10.71 0.42
CA LEU A 81 13.94 12.06 0.95
C LEU A 81 13.04 12.91 0.05
N ASP A 82 13.05 12.66 -1.26
CA ASP A 82 12.17 13.29 -2.24
C ASP A 82 10.75 12.70 -2.25
N LEU A 83 10.47 11.70 -1.39
CA LEU A 83 9.19 11.04 -1.22
C LEU A 83 8.63 10.45 -2.52
N SER A 84 9.52 9.97 -3.40
CA SER A 84 9.14 9.39 -4.69
C SER A 84 9.19 7.86 -4.70
N ARG A 85 9.99 7.25 -3.80
CA ARG A 85 10.28 5.81 -3.83
C ARG A 85 10.31 5.21 -2.43
N VAL A 86 9.82 3.99 -2.33
CA VAL A 86 9.90 3.13 -1.16
C VAL A 86 10.84 1.97 -1.44
N TYR A 87 11.69 1.67 -0.48
CA TYR A 87 12.68 0.60 -0.54
C TYR A 87 12.34 -0.41 0.55
N ILE A 88 12.01 -1.63 0.14
CA ILE A 88 11.71 -2.72 1.06
C ILE A 88 12.88 -3.70 1.04
N THR A 89 13.52 -3.83 2.18
CA THR A 89 14.68 -4.69 2.39
C THR A 89 14.24 -6.09 2.83
N ASP A 90 15.19 -6.96 3.15
CA ASP A 90 14.91 -8.32 3.61
C ASP A 90 14.15 -9.19 2.59
N TRP A 91 14.58 -9.10 1.33
CA TRP A 91 14.06 -9.91 0.23
C TRP A 91 14.50 -11.37 0.33
N ILE A 92 13.54 -12.28 0.21
CA ILE A 92 13.73 -13.73 0.27
C ILE A 92 13.23 -14.34 -1.04
N SER A 93 13.97 -15.30 -1.58
CA SER A 93 13.52 -16.06 -2.75
C SER A 93 12.33 -16.96 -2.38
N ALA A 94 11.44 -17.26 -3.33
CA ALA A 94 10.27 -18.10 -3.06
C ALA A 94 10.64 -19.50 -2.53
N ASN A 95 11.80 -20.01 -2.93
CA ASN A 95 12.31 -21.33 -2.51
C ASN A 95 12.74 -21.36 -1.03
N ASP A 96 13.08 -20.21 -0.45
CA ASP A 96 13.62 -20.12 0.89
C ASP A 96 12.58 -19.70 1.95
N ILE A 97 11.33 -19.44 1.56
CA ILE A 97 10.28 -18.92 2.46
C ILE A 97 10.06 -19.85 3.66
N ASN A 98 9.95 -21.16 3.41
CA ASN A 98 9.68 -22.16 4.45
C ASN A 98 10.83 -22.35 5.44
N THR A 99 12.02 -21.81 5.14
CA THR A 99 13.17 -21.83 6.06
C THR A 99 13.03 -20.80 7.18
N ARG A 100 12.12 -19.84 7.05
CA ARG A 100 11.78 -18.92 8.13
C ARG A 100 10.62 -19.48 8.96
N SER A 101 10.95 -20.00 10.13
CA SER A 101 9.97 -20.27 11.18
C SER A 101 9.37 -18.95 11.66
N SER A 102 8.23 -18.55 11.09
CA SER A 102 7.46 -17.39 11.55
C SER A 102 5.99 -17.76 11.64
N TRP A 103 5.30 -17.19 12.64
CA TRP A 103 3.87 -17.36 12.82
C TRP A 103 3.05 -16.93 11.59
N LEU A 104 3.60 -16.03 10.77
CA LEU A 104 2.98 -15.57 9.54
C LEU A 104 2.91 -16.68 8.48
N VAL A 105 3.96 -17.51 8.36
CA VAL A 105 3.98 -18.68 7.47
C VAL A 105 2.93 -19.69 7.92
N GLU A 106 2.85 -19.97 9.23
CA GLU A 106 1.85 -20.87 9.82
C GLU A 106 0.42 -20.40 9.54
N LYS A 107 0.15 -19.10 9.76
CA LYS A 107 -1.18 -18.52 9.55
C LYS A 107 -1.62 -18.53 8.08
N ALA A 108 -0.67 -18.39 7.16
CA ALA A 108 -0.96 -18.25 5.75
C ALA A 108 -1.13 -19.58 5.00
N ASP A 109 -1.03 -20.73 5.67
CA ASP A 109 -1.07 -22.07 5.06
C ASP A 109 -0.13 -22.18 3.83
N ASN A 110 1.07 -21.61 3.96
CA ASN A 110 2.09 -21.52 2.90
C ASN A 110 1.68 -20.73 1.63
N SER A 111 0.59 -19.94 1.67
CA SER A 111 0.21 -19.05 0.58
C SER A 111 0.93 -17.70 0.69
N ILE A 112 1.83 -17.41 -0.26
CA ILE A 112 2.55 -16.12 -0.35
C ILE A 112 1.57 -14.95 -0.41
N GLU A 113 0.48 -15.08 -1.17
CA GLU A 113 -0.53 -14.03 -1.29
C GLU A 113 -1.20 -13.76 0.07
N GLN A 114 -1.57 -14.82 0.80
CA GLN A 114 -2.17 -14.69 2.12
C GLN A 114 -1.20 -14.11 3.15
N MET A 115 0.10 -14.43 3.04
CA MET A 115 1.14 -13.77 3.84
C MET A 115 1.15 -12.27 3.53
N TYR A 116 1.16 -11.88 2.26
CA TYR A 116 1.14 -10.46 1.86
C TYR A 116 -0.12 -9.72 2.32
N LEU A 117 -1.29 -10.33 2.21
CA LEU A 117 -2.55 -9.75 2.69
C LEU A 117 -2.52 -9.46 4.19
N THR A 118 -2.01 -10.43 4.96
CA THR A 118 -1.86 -10.27 6.42
C THR A 118 -0.87 -9.16 6.74
N GLN A 119 0.28 -9.13 6.05
CA GLN A 119 1.29 -8.10 6.23
C GLN A 119 0.79 -6.71 5.82
N LEU A 120 0.01 -6.60 4.74
CA LEU A 120 -0.60 -5.34 4.29
C LEU A 120 -1.58 -4.78 5.33
N ALA A 121 -2.37 -5.65 5.99
CA ALA A 121 -3.28 -5.22 7.04
C ALA A 121 -2.52 -4.69 8.28
N ILE A 122 -1.48 -5.40 8.70
CA ILE A 122 -0.61 -4.98 9.81
C ILE A 122 0.13 -3.68 9.46
N PHE A 123 0.66 -3.61 8.24
CA PHE A 123 1.38 -2.44 7.76
C PHE A 123 0.49 -1.20 7.70
N TYR A 124 -0.76 -1.36 7.26
CA TYR A 124 -1.73 -0.27 7.29
C TYR A 124 -1.98 0.25 8.72
N HIS A 125 -2.11 -0.65 9.70
CA HIS A 125 -2.22 -0.27 11.09
C HIS A 125 -1.02 0.57 11.54
N PHE A 126 0.20 0.13 11.23
CA PHE A 126 1.42 0.87 11.55
C PHE A 126 1.44 2.27 10.91
N LEU A 127 1.04 2.40 9.64
CA LEU A 127 1.02 3.70 8.96
C LEU A 127 0.14 4.73 9.69
N LEU A 128 -0.99 4.29 10.25
CA LEU A 128 -1.91 5.17 10.98
C LEU A 128 -1.56 5.37 12.46
N SER A 129 -1.19 4.32 13.18
CA SER A 129 -1.00 4.37 14.63
C SER A 129 0.46 4.59 15.04
N GLY A 130 1.41 4.25 14.17
CA GLY A 130 2.83 4.15 14.50
C GLY A 130 3.22 2.92 15.32
N GLU A 131 2.25 2.08 15.67
CA GLU A 131 2.50 0.89 16.48
C GLU A 131 2.95 -0.28 15.59
N ASN A 132 4.14 -0.81 15.88
CA ASN A 132 4.64 -2.03 15.25
C ASN A 132 4.00 -3.27 15.92
N LEU A 133 3.07 -3.93 15.22
CA LEU A 133 2.41 -5.13 15.73
C LEU A 133 3.24 -6.41 15.54
N TYR A 134 4.26 -6.42 14.68
CA TYR A 134 5.03 -7.65 14.41
C TYR A 134 5.70 -8.18 15.67
N GLU A 135 6.41 -7.32 16.40
CA GLU A 135 7.07 -7.68 17.66
C GLU A 135 6.08 -8.21 18.71
N LYS A 136 4.90 -7.57 18.80
CA LYS A 136 3.88 -7.99 19.76
C LYS A 136 3.33 -9.37 19.42
N LEU A 137 3.01 -9.62 18.16
CA LEU A 137 2.40 -10.87 17.70
C LEU A 137 3.40 -12.04 17.67
N GLU A 138 4.66 -11.77 17.38
CA GLU A 138 5.74 -12.77 17.36
C GLU A 138 5.99 -13.38 18.74
N ASN A 139 5.78 -12.61 19.81
CA ASN A 139 5.97 -13.06 21.19
C ASN A 139 4.76 -13.77 21.82
N VAL A 140 3.61 -13.81 21.14
CA VAL A 140 2.42 -14.50 21.66
C VAL A 140 2.52 -15.98 21.33
N GLU A 141 2.43 -16.86 22.34
CA GLU A 141 2.55 -18.32 22.13
C GLU A 141 1.30 -18.94 21.49
N GLN A 142 0.10 -18.47 21.86
CA GLN A 142 -1.16 -19.03 21.39
C GLN A 142 -1.66 -18.31 20.13
N SER A 143 -1.90 -19.07 19.06
CA SER A 143 -2.40 -18.52 17.78
C SER A 143 -3.76 -17.82 17.92
N SER A 144 -4.66 -18.34 18.77
CA SER A 144 -5.95 -17.71 19.06
C SER A 144 -5.79 -16.31 19.65
N TRP A 145 -4.82 -16.10 20.54
CA TRP A 145 -4.53 -14.79 21.12
C TRP A 145 -3.89 -13.85 20.10
N ARG A 146 -3.04 -14.36 19.20
CA ARG A 146 -2.52 -13.57 18.06
C ARG A 146 -3.67 -13.02 17.22
N ASP A 147 -4.63 -13.88 16.91
CA ASP A 147 -5.83 -13.53 16.13
C ASP A 147 -6.71 -12.50 16.86
N GLU A 148 -6.91 -12.67 18.16
CA GLU A 148 -7.64 -11.69 18.98
C GLU A 148 -6.92 -10.34 19.02
N HIS A 149 -5.60 -10.31 19.24
CA HIS A 149 -4.81 -9.08 19.24
C HIS A 149 -4.87 -8.36 17.89
N LEU A 150 -4.70 -9.09 16.80
CA LEU A 150 -4.77 -8.54 15.44
C LEU A 150 -6.17 -8.01 15.13
N LYS A 151 -7.22 -8.77 15.49
CA LYS A 151 -8.61 -8.32 15.36
C LYS A 151 -8.84 -7.03 16.12
N ASN A 152 -8.41 -6.98 17.38
CA ASN A 152 -8.62 -5.83 18.24
C ASN A 152 -7.94 -4.59 17.67
N ALA A 153 -6.67 -4.71 17.25
CA ALA A 153 -5.90 -3.64 16.63
C ALA A 153 -6.60 -3.06 15.38
N ILE A 154 -7.12 -3.92 14.50
CA ILE A 154 -7.88 -3.48 13.31
C ILE A 154 -9.18 -2.78 13.72
N THR A 155 -9.92 -3.33 14.70
CA THR A 155 -11.20 -2.76 15.14
C THR A 155 -11.07 -1.40 15.81
N THR A 156 -9.92 -1.13 16.45
CA THR A 156 -9.62 0.14 17.13
C THR A 156 -9.15 1.25 16.20
N LEU A 157 -8.86 0.97 14.93
CA LEU A 157 -8.47 2.00 13.96
C LEU A 157 -9.54 3.09 13.85
N ASN A 158 -9.13 4.36 13.79
CA ASN A 158 -10.07 5.48 13.60
C ASN A 158 -10.39 5.68 12.11
N VAL A 159 -11.04 4.69 11.51
CA VAL A 159 -11.40 4.65 10.09
C VAL A 159 -12.81 4.08 9.89
N GLU A 160 -13.33 4.15 8.67
CA GLU A 160 -14.66 3.64 8.33
C GLU A 160 -14.82 2.14 8.61
N ALA A 161 -16.01 1.73 9.04
CA ALA A 161 -16.30 0.34 9.41
C ALA A 161 -16.09 -0.65 8.26
N GLN A 162 -16.53 -0.28 7.04
CA GLN A 162 -16.36 -1.12 5.86
C GLN A 162 -14.88 -1.37 5.53
N PHE A 163 -14.03 -0.39 5.81
CA PHE A 163 -12.60 -0.55 5.61
C PHE A 163 -11.97 -1.49 6.64
N LYS A 164 -12.38 -1.41 7.92
CA LYS A 164 -12.00 -2.40 8.94
C LYS A 164 -12.41 -3.81 8.53
N ASP A 165 -13.61 -3.96 7.99
CA ASP A 165 -14.09 -5.26 7.50
C ASP A 165 -13.22 -5.83 6.38
N ASN A 166 -12.76 -4.98 5.45
CA ASN A 166 -11.84 -5.40 4.39
C ASN A 166 -10.48 -5.85 4.95
N LEU A 167 -9.94 -5.14 5.95
CA LEU A 167 -8.71 -5.53 6.65
C LEU A 167 -8.87 -6.83 7.45
N LEU A 168 -10.03 -7.04 8.10
CA LEU A 168 -10.33 -8.30 8.80
C LEU A 168 -10.52 -9.48 7.84
N ARG A 169 -11.04 -9.26 6.64
CA ARG A 169 -11.10 -10.29 5.59
C ARG A 169 -9.70 -10.64 5.07
N ALA A 170 -8.84 -9.64 4.84
CA ALA A 170 -7.44 -9.85 4.44
C ALA A 170 -6.66 -10.75 5.42
N THR A 171 -6.99 -10.68 6.70
CA THR A 171 -6.36 -11.46 7.78
C THR A 171 -7.11 -12.76 8.13
N GLN A 172 -8.17 -13.09 7.37
CA GLN A 172 -9.07 -14.23 7.60
C GLN A 172 -9.78 -14.24 8.97
N LEU A 173 -9.92 -13.07 9.60
CA LEU A 173 -10.56 -12.90 10.92
C LEU A 173 -12.06 -12.59 10.84
N ASN A 174 -12.62 -12.55 9.62
CA ASN A 174 -14.03 -12.26 9.35
C ASN A 174 -14.72 -13.33 8.48
N GLY A 175 -14.78 -14.57 8.98
CA GLY A 175 -15.70 -15.57 8.43
C GLY A 175 -15.28 -16.31 7.15
N GLY A 176 -13.97 -16.52 6.93
CA GLY A 176 -13.48 -17.68 6.16
C GLY A 176 -13.45 -17.59 4.62
N PHE A 177 -13.62 -16.42 4.01
CA PHE A 177 -13.38 -16.28 2.57
C PHE A 177 -11.96 -15.82 2.30
N TYR A 178 -11.24 -16.59 1.48
CA TYR A 178 -10.00 -16.13 0.86
C TYR A 178 -10.30 -14.87 0.06
N THR A 179 -9.51 -13.83 0.29
CA THR A 179 -9.48 -12.61 -0.53
C THR A 179 -8.17 -12.59 -1.29
N ASP A 180 -8.14 -11.90 -2.43
CA ASP A 180 -6.92 -11.68 -3.21
C ASP A 180 -6.47 -10.21 -3.05
N ILE A 181 -5.22 -9.91 -3.44
CA ILE A 181 -4.68 -8.55 -3.30
C ILE A 181 -5.50 -7.54 -4.11
N SER A 182 -6.08 -7.93 -5.24
CA SER A 182 -6.88 -7.02 -6.08
C SER A 182 -8.19 -6.63 -5.38
N ALA A 183 -8.90 -7.62 -4.84
CA ALA A 183 -10.13 -7.43 -4.09
C ALA A 183 -9.89 -6.58 -2.83
N LEU A 184 -8.77 -6.80 -2.13
CA LEU A 184 -8.38 -5.94 -1.01
C LEU A 184 -8.12 -4.51 -1.48
N VAL A 185 -7.30 -4.31 -2.51
CA VAL A 185 -6.99 -2.98 -3.05
C VAL A 185 -8.25 -2.24 -3.48
N GLU A 186 -9.16 -2.90 -4.21
CA GLU A 186 -10.43 -2.30 -4.63
C GLU A 186 -11.35 -1.97 -3.46
N GLY A 187 -11.44 -2.86 -2.47
CA GLY A 187 -12.25 -2.63 -1.28
C GLY A 187 -11.71 -1.49 -0.41
N VAL A 188 -10.40 -1.29 -0.39
CA VAL A 188 -9.74 -0.30 0.47
C VAL A 188 -9.62 1.08 -0.20
N ARG A 189 -9.44 1.10 -1.53
CA ARG A 189 -9.18 2.31 -2.31
C ARG A 189 -10.17 3.47 -2.08
N PRO A 190 -11.50 3.27 -1.94
CA PRO A 190 -12.44 4.36 -1.67
C PRO A 190 -12.19 5.10 -0.35
N PHE A 191 -11.55 4.43 0.60
CA PHE A 191 -11.31 4.93 1.96
C PHE A 191 -9.95 5.62 2.10
N PHE A 192 -9.13 5.59 1.04
CA PHE A 192 -7.96 6.43 0.95
C PHE A 192 -8.37 7.87 0.66
N PHE A 193 -8.68 8.58 1.74
CA PHE A 193 -8.86 10.03 1.70
C PHE A 193 -7.53 10.68 1.30
N VAL A 194 -7.55 11.39 0.17
CA VAL A 194 -6.51 12.37 -0.15
C VAL A 194 -6.74 13.55 0.78
N VAL A 195 -5.95 13.66 1.85
CA VAL A 195 -5.96 14.86 2.68
C VAL A 195 -5.50 16.03 1.82
N ASP A 196 -6.32 17.08 1.86
CA ASP A 196 -6.18 18.39 1.22
C ASP A 196 -4.72 18.86 1.11
N PRO A 197 -4.22 19.18 -0.09
CA PRO A 197 -2.80 19.44 -0.31
C PRO A 197 -2.41 20.82 0.22
N GLN A 198 -1.97 20.89 1.47
CA GLN A 198 -0.99 21.90 1.87
C GLN A 198 0.38 21.50 1.28
N GLY A 199 0.54 21.58 -0.04
CA GLY A 199 1.85 21.38 -0.69
C GLY A 199 1.88 20.94 -2.16
N PHE A 200 0.78 20.45 -2.74
CA PHE A 200 0.77 19.83 -4.08
C PHE A 200 0.35 20.78 -5.23
N LEU A 201 0.80 22.04 -5.16
CA LEU A 201 0.37 23.10 -6.10
C LEU A 201 0.76 22.94 -7.59
N PRO A 202 1.73 22.11 -8.06
CA PRO A 202 1.97 22.01 -9.50
C PRO A 202 1.07 21.01 -10.25
N PHE A 203 0.35 20.10 -9.57
CA PHE A 203 -0.47 19.08 -10.26
C PHE A 203 -1.94 19.49 -10.46
N LEU A 204 -2.50 20.33 -9.59
CA LEU A 204 -3.89 20.80 -9.70
C LEU A 204 -4.08 21.83 -10.82
N SER A 205 -3.05 22.60 -11.18
CA SER A 205 -3.13 23.54 -12.30
C SER A 205 -3.41 22.83 -13.62
N GLY A 206 -2.80 21.66 -13.85
CA GLY A 206 -3.05 20.84 -15.04
C GLY A 206 -4.48 20.33 -15.15
N PHE A 207 -5.08 19.88 -14.03
CA PHE A 207 -6.45 19.35 -14.02
C PHE A 207 -7.49 20.47 -14.16
N TRP A 208 -7.33 21.61 -13.49
CA TRP A 208 -8.22 22.77 -13.66
C TRP A 208 -8.14 23.36 -15.07
N ILE A 209 -6.93 23.43 -15.65
CA ILE A 209 -6.75 23.88 -17.04
C ILE A 209 -7.42 22.89 -18.01
N ALA A 210 -7.23 21.58 -17.83
CA ALA A 210 -7.87 20.56 -18.66
C ALA A 210 -9.40 20.57 -18.56
N SER A 211 -9.96 20.69 -17.34
CA SER A 211 -11.41 20.78 -17.15
C SER A 211 -11.99 22.08 -17.74
N SER A 212 -11.27 23.20 -17.65
CA SER A 212 -11.69 24.47 -18.25
C SER A 212 -11.64 24.44 -19.79
N ALA A 213 -10.66 23.75 -20.37
CA ALA A 213 -10.53 23.59 -21.81
C ALA A 213 -11.66 22.70 -22.38
N ILE A 214 -11.96 21.58 -21.71
CA ILE A 214 -13.04 20.67 -22.13
C ILE A 214 -14.41 21.36 -22.05
N THR A 215 -14.69 22.08 -20.95
CA THR A 215 -15.95 22.84 -20.83
C THR A 215 -16.07 23.95 -21.88
N SER A 216 -14.97 24.64 -22.19
CA SER A 216 -14.96 25.70 -23.22
C SER A 216 -15.21 25.15 -24.63
N ILE A 217 -14.59 24.01 -24.98
CA ILE A 217 -14.80 23.35 -26.28
C ILE A 217 -16.23 22.82 -26.39
N THR A 218 -16.75 22.20 -25.33
CA THR A 218 -18.10 21.64 -25.31
C THR A 218 -19.16 22.74 -25.46
N PHE A 219 -18.97 23.88 -24.77
CA PHE A 219 -19.86 25.05 -24.90
C PHE A 219 -19.83 25.65 -26.30
N MET A 220 -18.65 25.83 -26.91
CA MET A 220 -18.54 26.35 -28.28
C MET A 220 -19.23 25.43 -29.30
N THR A 221 -19.08 24.11 -29.13
CA THR A 221 -19.72 23.12 -30.00
C THR A 221 -21.24 23.22 -29.91
N LEU A 222 -21.78 23.40 -28.70
CA LEU A 222 -23.21 23.52 -28.45
C LEU A 222 -23.78 24.82 -29.04
N VAL A 223 -23.05 25.94 -28.95
CA VAL A 223 -23.40 27.21 -29.58
C VAL A 223 -23.39 27.11 -31.10
N LEU A 224 -22.37 26.45 -31.69
CA LEU A 224 -22.27 26.26 -33.14
C LEU A 224 -23.40 25.38 -33.68
N ILE A 225 -23.75 24.29 -32.97
CA ILE A 225 -24.89 23.45 -33.33
C ILE A 225 -26.19 24.25 -33.24
N TYR A 226 -26.38 25.02 -32.17
CA TYR A 226 -27.59 25.84 -31.99
C TYR A 226 -27.71 26.94 -33.06
N MET A 227 -26.63 27.61 -33.40
CA MET A 227 -26.60 28.59 -34.50
C MET A 227 -26.87 27.94 -35.86
N GLY A 228 -26.35 26.74 -36.11
CA GLY A 228 -26.63 25.97 -37.34
C GLY A 228 -28.06 25.45 -37.45
N THR A 229 -28.80 25.37 -36.34
CA THR A 229 -30.24 25.03 -36.35
C THR A 229 -31.18 26.23 -36.45
N LEU A 230 -30.64 27.46 -36.37
CA LEU A 230 -31.39 28.72 -36.49
C LEU A 230 -31.30 29.36 -37.89
N SER A 231 -30.52 28.78 -38.81
CA SER A 231 -30.48 29.09 -40.25
C SER A 231 -31.42 28.18 -41.04
#